data_AF-A0A1H9HEN9-F1
#
_entry.id   AF-A0A1H9HEN9-F1
#
_cell.length_a   1.000
_cell.length_b   1.000
_cell.length_c   1.000
_cell.angle_alpha   90.00
_cell.angle_beta   90.00
_cell.angle_gamma   90.00
#
_symmetry.space_group_name_H-M   'P 1'
#
loop_
_entity.id
_entity.type
_entity.pdbx_description
1 polymer ?
#
loop_
_entity_poly.entity_id
_entity_poly.type
_entity_poly.pdbx_seq_one_letter_code
_entity_poly.pdbx_strand_id
1 'polypeptide(L)'
;MIRWQTPRIRRTAVAITASLTLAFTLAGCGGGEDGGGDKTTDKPSAGRTADSQEGGTGGKGRVADDSEVIVSVKGPESIVLDVNSVVRDSGGFVTVNGVLKNTSDEDFVGATRWTGPELELIRAAGGSLAGATLVDKAEKKRYYVLRDTENRPLATMKIGTVKANSEQNVFMQFPAPPESTVEVDLQIPTFQNATLEITGE
;
A
#
# COMPACT_ATOMS: atom_id res chain seq x y z
N MET A 1 28.10 -34.89 -35.81
CA MET A 1 28.65 -34.23 -34.60
C MET A 1 29.20 -32.88 -35.01
N ILE A 2 28.46 -31.80 -34.80
CA ILE A 2 28.87 -30.45 -35.21
C ILE A 2 29.44 -29.75 -33.98
N ARG A 3 30.75 -29.50 -33.96
CA ARG A 3 31.45 -28.77 -32.90
C ARG A 3 31.34 -27.28 -33.18
N TRP A 4 30.56 -26.57 -32.37
CA TRP A 4 30.56 -25.11 -32.34
C TRP A 4 31.68 -24.63 -31.42
N GLN A 5 32.70 -23.97 -31.98
CA GLN A 5 33.70 -23.24 -31.22
C GLN A 5 33.20 -21.82 -30.98
N THR A 6 32.90 -21.47 -29.74
CA THR A 6 32.59 -20.11 -29.31
C THR A 6 33.88 -19.35 -29.00
N PRO A 7 34.19 -18.22 -29.66
CA PRO A 7 35.30 -17.38 -29.24
C PRO A 7 34.96 -16.64 -27.94
N ARG A 8 35.79 -16.84 -26.92
CA ARG A 8 35.78 -16.09 -25.66
C ARG A 8 36.25 -14.65 -25.92
N ILE A 9 35.32 -13.69 -25.88
CA ILE A 9 35.66 -12.26 -25.85
C ILE A 9 36.00 -11.89 -24.40
N ARG A 10 37.29 -11.61 -24.16
CA ARG A 10 37.78 -10.98 -22.93
C ARG A 10 37.32 -9.52 -22.93
N ARG A 11 36.37 -9.17 -22.07
CA ARG A 11 36.03 -7.76 -21.79
C ARG A 11 36.93 -7.28 -20.66
N THR A 12 37.95 -6.51 -21.04
CA THR A 12 38.83 -5.77 -20.15
C THR A 12 38.01 -4.75 -19.37
N ALA A 13 38.15 -4.78 -18.04
CA ALA A 13 37.54 -3.85 -17.12
C ALA A 13 38.11 -2.43 -17.31
N VAL A 14 37.23 -1.43 -17.29
CA VAL A 14 37.61 -0.03 -17.08
C VAL A 14 36.76 0.47 -15.91
N ALA A 15 37.39 0.58 -14.75
CA ALA A 15 36.83 1.22 -13.57
C ALA A 15 37.10 2.73 -13.67
N ILE A 16 36.06 3.54 -13.69
CA ILE A 16 36.16 5.00 -13.50
C ILE A 16 35.41 5.33 -12.23
N THR A 17 36.16 5.46 -11.14
CA THR A 17 35.74 6.07 -9.88
C THR A 17 35.71 7.57 -10.04
N ALA A 18 34.53 8.18 -9.93
CA ALA A 18 34.37 9.62 -9.73
C ALA A 18 33.60 9.84 -8.42
N SER A 19 34.34 10.10 -7.36
CA SER A 19 33.83 10.54 -6.06
C SER A 19 33.57 12.04 -6.11
N LEU A 20 32.31 12.45 -5.98
CA LEU A 20 31.95 13.84 -5.69
C LEU A 20 31.12 13.85 -4.40
N THR A 21 31.81 14.11 -3.29
CA THR A 21 31.21 14.39 -1.99
C THR A 21 30.66 15.82 -1.99
N LEU A 22 29.34 15.98 -1.97
CA LEU A 22 28.70 17.25 -1.65
C LEU A 22 28.27 17.24 -0.18
N ALA A 23 28.99 17.99 0.64
CA ALA A 23 28.61 18.29 2.01
C ALA A 23 27.64 19.48 1.99
N PHE A 24 26.41 19.28 2.46
CA PHE A 24 25.52 20.39 2.83
C PHE A 24 25.57 20.60 4.33
N THR A 25 26.00 21.79 4.72
CA THR A 25 26.05 22.29 6.10
C THR A 25 24.66 22.73 6.54
N LEU A 26 24.19 22.20 7.67
CA LEU A 26 23.02 22.71 8.38
C LEU A 26 23.39 24.04 9.06
N ALA A 27 22.59 25.07 8.82
CA ALA A 27 22.68 26.34 9.53
C ALA A 27 21.28 26.81 9.95
N GLY A 28 21.14 26.99 11.27
CA GLY A 28 20.21 27.92 11.92
C GLY A 28 18.84 27.36 12.33
N CYS A 29 18.16 27.91 13.35
CA CYS A 29 18.49 28.89 14.38
C CYS A 29 17.26 28.98 15.31
N GLY A 30 17.47 29.16 16.61
CA GLY A 30 16.45 29.56 17.60
C GLY A 30 16.21 28.47 18.65
N GLY A 31 16.50 28.63 19.94
CA GLY A 31 16.76 29.81 20.74
C GLY A 31 15.82 29.79 21.96
N GLY A 32 16.37 29.70 23.17
CA GLY A 32 15.62 29.91 24.43
C GLY A 32 15.89 28.86 25.50
N GLU A 33 17.01 29.02 26.23
CA GLU A 33 17.18 28.52 27.60
C GLU A 33 16.33 29.36 28.55
N ASP A 34 15.66 28.72 29.52
CA ASP A 34 15.40 29.32 30.82
C ASP A 34 15.15 28.25 31.89
N GLY A 35 15.94 28.33 32.97
CA GLY A 35 15.46 28.19 34.35
C GLY A 35 15.23 26.78 34.90
N GLY A 36 16.21 26.29 35.66
CA GLY A 36 16.07 25.10 36.50
C GLY A 36 15.09 25.25 37.67
N GLY A 37 14.71 24.10 38.22
CA GLY A 37 13.93 24.00 39.45
C GLY A 37 13.44 22.58 39.72
N ASP A 38 14.29 21.76 40.33
CA ASP A 38 13.91 20.51 40.98
C ASP A 38 12.94 20.79 42.14
N LYS A 39 11.75 20.20 42.11
CA LYS A 39 11.02 19.73 43.32
C LYS A 39 10.14 18.53 42.99
N THR A 40 10.41 17.49 43.75
CA THR A 40 9.76 16.19 43.83
C THR A 40 8.36 16.29 44.46
N THR A 41 7.51 15.33 44.07
CA THR A 41 6.41 14.73 44.87
C THR A 41 5.11 15.55 44.97
N ASP A 42 4.08 15.16 44.22
CA ASP A 42 2.97 14.35 44.77
C ASP A 42 1.89 14.08 43.71
N LYS A 43 1.46 12.82 43.65
CA LYS A 43 0.28 12.36 42.93
C LYS A 43 -0.93 12.59 43.84
N PRO A 44 -2.12 12.90 43.29
CA PRO A 44 -3.16 11.91 43.44
C PRO A 44 -3.99 11.68 42.18
N SER A 45 -4.47 10.44 42.09
CA SER A 45 -5.47 9.94 41.16
C SER A 45 -6.80 10.66 41.32
N ALA A 46 -7.42 11.06 40.20
CA ALA A 46 -8.87 11.09 40.06
C ALA A 46 -9.23 11.12 38.57
N GLY A 47 -9.83 10.04 38.07
CA GLY A 47 -10.50 10.04 36.79
C GLY A 47 -11.75 10.92 36.83
N ARG A 48 -12.13 11.46 35.67
CA ARG A 48 -13.50 11.80 35.29
C ARG A 48 -13.58 12.02 33.79
N THR A 49 -14.54 11.32 33.22
CA THR A 49 -15.15 11.45 31.89
C THR A 49 -15.70 12.87 31.65
N ALA A 50 -15.53 13.35 30.42
CA ALA A 50 -16.35 14.38 29.75
C ALA A 50 -16.12 14.16 28.25
N ASP A 51 -17.07 13.58 27.54
CA ASP A 51 -18.21 14.22 26.88
C ASP A 51 -17.81 15.20 25.76
N SER A 52 -18.42 14.90 24.62
CA SER A 52 -18.59 15.59 23.36
C SER A 52 -18.74 17.12 23.49
N GLN A 53 -18.04 17.91 22.67
CA GLN A 53 -18.64 18.67 21.55
C GLN A 53 -17.60 19.50 20.76
N GLU A 54 -17.74 19.43 19.43
CA GLU A 54 -17.51 20.44 18.38
C GLU A 54 -16.15 21.15 18.18
N GLY A 55 -15.71 21.08 16.91
CA GLY A 55 -15.29 22.26 16.17
C GLY A 55 -13.91 22.18 15.53
N GLY A 56 -13.82 21.72 14.28
CA GLY A 56 -12.59 21.82 13.50
C GLY A 56 -12.77 21.40 12.04
N THR A 57 -13.09 22.36 11.19
CA THR A 57 -13.08 22.24 9.72
C THR A 57 -11.74 21.71 9.20
N GLY A 58 -11.74 20.55 8.55
CA GLY A 58 -10.56 20.03 7.86
C GLY A 58 -10.92 18.85 6.95
N GLY A 59 -10.86 19.08 5.63
CA GLY A 59 -10.85 18.05 4.58
C GLY A 59 -12.10 17.18 4.48
N LYS A 60 -12.96 17.44 3.48
CA LYS A 60 -13.90 16.42 3.01
C LYS A 60 -13.12 15.33 2.27
N GLY A 61 -12.42 14.47 3.00
CA GLY A 61 -12.16 13.12 2.52
C GLY A 61 -13.53 12.45 2.43
N ARG A 62 -13.98 12.10 1.21
CA ARG A 62 -15.14 11.21 1.08
C ARG A 62 -14.76 9.90 1.75
N VAL A 63 -15.40 9.61 2.87
CA VAL A 63 -15.39 8.25 3.42
C VAL A 63 -16.08 7.38 2.37
N ALA A 64 -15.39 6.36 1.88
CA ALA A 64 -15.95 5.43 0.90
C ALA A 64 -17.23 4.81 1.50
N ASP A 65 -18.28 4.71 0.69
CA ASP A 65 -19.49 4.01 1.08
C ASP A 65 -19.24 2.51 0.87
N ASP A 66 -18.99 1.79 1.96
CA ASP A 66 -18.71 0.34 1.94
C ASP A 66 -19.93 -0.49 1.49
N SER A 67 -21.11 0.13 1.27
CA SER A 67 -22.32 -0.57 0.85
C SER A 67 -22.48 -0.73 -0.67
N GLU A 68 -21.81 0.10 -1.47
CA GLU A 68 -21.87 0.00 -2.94
C GLU A 68 -20.79 -0.93 -3.46
N VAL A 69 -21.16 -1.97 -4.23
CA VAL A 69 -20.21 -2.89 -4.87
C VAL A 69 -20.15 -2.57 -6.37
N ILE A 70 -19.01 -2.08 -6.84
CA ILE A 70 -18.79 -1.76 -8.26
C ILE A 70 -18.39 -3.00 -9.07
N VAL A 71 -17.60 -3.90 -8.48
CA VAL A 71 -17.23 -5.18 -9.10
C VAL A 71 -16.83 -6.21 -8.04
N SER A 72 -17.19 -7.47 -8.27
CA SER A 72 -16.72 -8.60 -7.46
C SER A 72 -15.61 -9.36 -8.18
N VAL A 73 -14.46 -9.49 -7.53
CA VAL A 73 -13.27 -10.16 -8.06
C VAL A 73 -13.09 -11.50 -7.34
N LYS A 74 -13.16 -12.60 -8.09
CA LYS A 74 -13.04 -13.95 -7.50
C LYS A 74 -11.58 -14.30 -7.25
N GLY A 75 -11.31 -14.73 -6.03
CA GLY A 75 -10.04 -15.29 -5.58
C GLY A 75 -10.07 -16.83 -5.51
N PRO A 76 -9.03 -17.43 -4.91
CA PRO A 76 -8.98 -18.88 -4.67
C PRO A 76 -10.00 -19.29 -3.59
N GLU A 77 -10.41 -20.56 -3.59
CA GLU A 77 -11.06 -21.20 -2.43
C GLU A 77 -12.25 -20.40 -1.84
N SER A 78 -13.09 -19.84 -2.73
CA SER A 78 -14.27 -19.03 -2.36
C SER A 78 -13.97 -17.70 -1.64
N ILE A 79 -12.72 -17.23 -1.76
CA ILE A 79 -12.37 -15.85 -1.46
C ILE A 79 -12.93 -14.93 -2.55
N VAL A 80 -13.54 -13.82 -2.13
CA VAL A 80 -14.07 -12.79 -3.03
C VAL A 80 -13.59 -11.44 -2.52
N LEU A 81 -13.17 -10.57 -3.44
CA LEU A 81 -12.96 -9.16 -3.16
C LEU A 81 -14.07 -8.37 -3.85
N ASP A 82 -14.98 -7.81 -3.08
CA ASP A 82 -15.92 -6.82 -3.58
C ASP A 82 -15.23 -5.47 -3.57
N VAL A 83 -15.02 -4.86 -4.73
CA VAL A 83 -14.46 -3.51 -4.82
C VAL A 83 -15.61 -2.52 -4.67
N ASN A 84 -15.43 -1.55 -3.78
CA ASN A 84 -16.43 -0.52 -3.48
C ASN A 84 -16.10 0.80 -4.17
N SER A 85 -14.83 1.17 -4.25
CA SER A 85 -14.43 2.46 -4.83
C SER A 85 -13.03 2.43 -5.40
N VAL A 86 -12.80 3.24 -6.43
CA VAL A 86 -11.49 3.53 -7.01
C VAL A 86 -11.40 5.03 -7.21
N VAL A 87 -10.60 5.68 -6.38
CA VAL A 87 -10.61 7.15 -6.27
C VAL A 87 -9.20 7.68 -6.50
N ARG A 88 -9.05 8.53 -7.52
CA ARG A 88 -7.92 9.43 -7.69
C ARG A 88 -8.06 10.59 -6.71
N ASP A 89 -6.96 10.93 -6.05
CA ASP A 89 -6.85 12.11 -5.21
C ASP A 89 -5.81 13.11 -5.74
N SER A 90 -5.98 14.36 -5.29
CA SER A 90 -5.12 15.49 -5.66
C SER A 90 -3.66 15.35 -5.22
N GLY A 91 -3.34 14.36 -4.38
CA GLY A 91 -1.98 14.00 -3.99
C GLY A 91 -1.23 13.19 -5.05
N GLY A 92 -1.89 12.80 -6.15
CA GLY A 92 -1.30 12.01 -7.22
C GLY A 92 -1.36 10.50 -6.94
N PHE A 93 -2.38 10.07 -6.20
CA PHE A 93 -2.58 8.66 -5.87
C PHE A 93 -3.95 8.17 -6.32
N VAL A 94 -4.05 6.86 -6.54
CA VAL A 94 -5.32 6.15 -6.71
C VAL A 94 -5.47 5.15 -5.56
N THR A 95 -6.58 5.24 -4.84
CA THR A 95 -6.91 4.31 -3.75
C THR A 95 -8.07 3.42 -4.16
N VAL A 96 -7.86 2.11 -4.09
CA VAL A 96 -8.90 1.08 -4.27
C VAL A 96 -9.35 0.62 -2.89
N ASN A 97 -10.64 0.74 -2.59
CA ASN A 97 -11.26 0.22 -1.36
C ASN A 97 -12.20 -0.92 -1.70
N GLY A 98 -12.28 -1.91 -0.81
CA GLY A 98 -13.09 -3.10 -1.01
C GLY A 98 -13.40 -3.84 0.29
N VAL A 99 -14.23 -4.87 0.18
CA VAL A 99 -14.49 -5.88 1.22
C VAL A 99 -13.96 -7.23 0.76
N LEU A 100 -13.00 -7.78 1.50
CA LEU A 100 -12.49 -9.13 1.29
C LEU A 100 -13.34 -10.12 2.10
N LYS A 101 -13.87 -11.14 1.42
CA LYS A 101 -14.81 -12.11 1.97
C LYS A 101 -14.28 -13.53 1.81
N ASN A 102 -14.53 -14.37 2.80
CA ASN A 102 -14.47 -15.82 2.68
C ASN A 102 -15.88 -16.38 2.80
N THR A 103 -16.40 -16.90 1.70
CA THR A 103 -17.77 -17.41 1.59
C THR A 103 -17.86 -18.92 1.79
N SER A 104 -16.76 -19.56 2.19
CA SER A 104 -16.72 -20.99 2.52
C SER A 104 -16.86 -21.24 4.02
N ASP A 105 -17.09 -22.51 4.35
CA ASP A 105 -17.13 -23.03 5.72
C ASP A 105 -15.73 -23.38 6.27
N GLU A 106 -14.66 -23.11 5.51
CA GLU A 106 -13.28 -23.40 5.91
C GLU A 106 -12.43 -22.12 6.03
N ASP A 107 -11.45 -22.14 6.94
CA ASP A 107 -10.48 -21.06 7.07
C ASP A 107 -9.51 -21.04 5.88
N PHE A 108 -9.29 -19.87 5.28
CA PHE A 108 -8.29 -19.70 4.24
C PHE A 108 -6.97 -19.18 4.81
N VAL A 109 -5.88 -19.94 4.60
CA VAL A 109 -4.53 -19.64 5.12
C VAL A 109 -3.50 -19.29 4.01
N GLY A 110 -3.99 -18.96 2.81
CA GLY A 110 -3.15 -18.74 1.63
C GLY A 110 -2.78 -17.29 1.33
N ALA A 111 -3.12 -16.33 2.19
CA ALA A 111 -3.06 -14.90 1.90
C ALA A 111 -1.63 -14.36 1.70
N THR A 112 -0.60 -15.05 2.17
CA THR A 112 0.81 -14.72 1.87
C THR A 112 1.12 -14.71 0.38
N ARG A 113 0.38 -15.47 -0.45
CA ARG A 113 0.55 -15.48 -1.91
C ARG A 113 0.20 -14.13 -2.54
N TRP A 114 -0.65 -13.35 -1.90
CA TRP A 114 -1.13 -12.05 -2.42
C TRP A 114 -0.11 -10.92 -2.20
N THR A 115 0.82 -11.09 -1.26
CA THR A 115 1.91 -10.14 -1.00
C THR A 115 2.89 -10.04 -2.18
N GLY A 116 2.97 -11.08 -3.02
CA GLY A 116 3.95 -11.18 -4.10
C GLY A 116 5.25 -11.87 -3.67
N PRO A 117 6.23 -11.98 -4.58
CA PRO A 117 7.40 -12.85 -4.40
C PRO A 117 8.55 -12.24 -3.59
N GLU A 118 8.48 -10.95 -3.23
CA GLU A 118 9.58 -10.27 -2.55
C GLU A 118 9.67 -10.67 -1.07
N LEU A 119 10.78 -11.28 -0.69
CA LEU A 119 10.96 -11.84 0.65
C LEU A 119 10.91 -10.78 1.76
N GLU A 120 11.52 -9.62 1.53
CA GLU A 120 11.51 -8.52 2.51
C GLU A 120 10.09 -8.00 2.75
N LEU A 121 9.28 -7.95 1.69
CA LEU A 121 7.89 -7.54 1.79
C LEU A 121 7.05 -8.57 2.54
N ILE A 122 7.23 -9.86 2.27
CA ILE A 122 6.58 -10.96 3.01
C ILE A 122 6.92 -10.88 4.51
N ARG A 123 8.18 -10.60 4.86
CA ARG A 123 8.62 -10.46 6.25
C ARG A 123 7.99 -9.26 6.95
N ALA A 124 7.89 -8.12 6.26
CA ALA A 124 7.34 -6.89 6.82
C ALA A 124 5.81 -6.91 6.92
N ALA A 125 5.13 -7.51 5.94
CA ALA A 125 3.68 -7.41 5.78
C ALA A 125 2.90 -8.68 6.14
N GLY A 126 3.55 -9.84 6.14
CA GLY A 126 2.85 -11.13 6.18
C GLY A 126 1.99 -11.33 4.94
N GLY A 127 0.81 -11.92 5.09
CA GLY A 127 -0.22 -11.86 4.05
C GLY A 127 -0.78 -10.46 3.92
N SER A 128 -0.83 -9.95 2.69
CA SER A 128 -1.21 -8.57 2.40
C SER A 128 -1.64 -8.45 0.95
N LEU A 129 -2.23 -7.32 0.59
CA LEU A 129 -2.56 -7.00 -0.80
C LEU A 129 -1.42 -6.28 -1.54
N ALA A 130 -0.19 -6.34 -1.02
CA ALA A 130 0.95 -5.60 -1.56
C ALA A 130 1.38 -6.03 -2.97
N GLY A 131 1.06 -7.26 -3.38
CA GLY A 131 1.33 -7.76 -4.72
C GLY A 131 0.31 -7.30 -5.76
N ALA A 132 -0.71 -6.52 -5.37
CA ALA A 132 -1.68 -5.96 -6.28
C ALA A 132 -1.03 -4.95 -7.25
N THR A 133 -1.59 -4.85 -8.45
CA THR A 133 -1.16 -3.88 -9.46
C THR A 133 -2.35 -3.34 -10.24
N LEU A 134 -2.22 -2.10 -10.71
CA LEU A 134 -3.10 -1.52 -11.72
C LEU A 134 -2.39 -1.52 -13.07
N VAL A 135 -3.06 -1.97 -14.12
CA VAL A 135 -2.53 -1.96 -15.49
C VAL A 135 -3.31 -0.99 -16.34
N ASP A 136 -2.64 0.05 -16.78
CA ASP A 136 -3.13 0.95 -17.83
C ASP A 136 -2.73 0.38 -19.18
N LYS A 137 -3.71 -0.16 -19.91
CA LYS A 137 -3.50 -0.75 -21.23
C LYS A 137 -3.20 0.31 -22.30
N ALA A 138 -3.74 1.51 -22.16
CA ALA A 138 -3.56 2.59 -23.14
C ALA A 138 -2.11 3.09 -23.10
N GLU A 139 -1.59 3.34 -21.89
CA GLU A 139 -0.21 3.77 -21.68
C GLU A 139 0.79 2.62 -21.63
N LYS A 140 0.31 1.37 -21.62
CA LYS A 140 1.11 0.13 -21.49
C LYS A 140 1.97 0.14 -20.22
N LYS A 141 1.41 0.69 -19.14
CA LYS A 141 2.08 0.83 -17.84
C LYS A 141 1.42 -0.03 -16.79
N ARG A 142 2.24 -0.51 -15.86
CA ARG A 142 1.82 -1.21 -14.66
C ARG A 142 2.25 -0.40 -13.45
N TYR A 143 1.30 -0.13 -12.57
CA TYR A 143 1.47 0.59 -11.32
C TYR A 143 1.40 -0.40 -10.17
N TYR A 144 2.37 -0.34 -9.26
CA TYR A 144 2.46 -1.22 -8.10
C TYR A 144 1.96 -0.49 -6.85
N VAL A 145 1.51 -1.24 -5.84
CA VAL A 145 1.16 -0.68 -4.53
C VAL A 145 2.34 0.14 -3.99
N LEU A 146 2.04 1.35 -3.50
CA LEU A 146 3.01 2.26 -2.92
C LEU A 146 3.62 1.67 -1.65
N ARG A 147 4.79 2.21 -1.27
CA ARG A 147 5.44 1.88 0.00
C ARG A 147 5.78 3.14 0.76
N ASP A 148 5.72 3.04 2.08
CA ASP A 148 6.23 4.09 2.96
C ASP A 148 7.76 4.08 3.05
N THR A 149 8.32 5.02 3.81
CA THR A 149 9.77 5.17 4.01
C THR A 149 10.41 4.00 4.76
N GLU A 150 9.60 3.14 5.37
CA GLU A 150 10.03 1.92 6.08
C GLU A 150 9.76 0.66 5.23
N ASN A 151 9.52 0.83 3.93
CA ASN A 151 9.27 -0.23 2.95
C ASN A 151 7.99 -1.05 3.24
N ARG A 152 7.05 -0.53 4.05
CA ARG A 152 5.75 -1.19 4.24
C ARG A 152 4.79 -0.78 3.12
N PRO A 153 3.99 -1.72 2.60
CA PRO A 153 3.02 -1.42 1.56
C PRO A 153 1.90 -0.53 2.10
N LEU A 154 1.46 0.42 1.28
CA LEU A 154 0.22 1.18 1.51
C LEU A 154 -0.98 0.37 1.02
N ALA A 155 -1.22 -0.75 1.70
CA ALA A 155 -2.35 -1.64 1.49
C ALA A 155 -2.67 -2.38 2.80
N THR A 156 -3.81 -3.08 2.87
CA THR A 156 -4.11 -3.92 4.03
C THR A 156 -3.07 -5.04 4.20
N MET A 157 -2.45 -5.09 5.38
CA MET A 157 -1.40 -6.02 5.78
C MET A 157 -1.90 -7.01 6.85
N LYS A 158 -1.06 -7.98 7.22
CA LYS A 158 -1.30 -8.96 8.30
C LYS A 158 -2.59 -9.78 8.12
N ILE A 159 -2.99 -9.99 6.87
CA ILE A 159 -4.03 -10.92 6.46
C ILE A 159 -3.45 -12.34 6.60
N GLY A 160 -3.46 -12.89 7.82
CA GLY A 160 -2.92 -14.22 8.09
C GLY A 160 -3.90 -15.31 7.67
N THR A 161 -5.00 -15.40 8.40
CA THR A 161 -6.12 -16.32 8.12
C THR A 161 -7.36 -15.50 7.83
N VAL A 162 -8.02 -15.78 6.70
CA VAL A 162 -9.37 -15.26 6.43
C VAL A 162 -10.34 -16.31 6.93
N LYS A 163 -11.04 -16.02 8.03
CA LYS A 163 -11.90 -17.00 8.71
C LYS A 163 -13.07 -17.43 7.83
N ALA A 164 -13.53 -18.66 8.02
CA ALA A 164 -14.76 -19.12 7.39
C ALA A 164 -15.90 -18.11 7.61
N ASN A 165 -16.72 -17.89 6.58
CA ASN A 165 -17.89 -16.99 6.63
C ASN A 165 -17.59 -15.58 7.21
N SER A 166 -16.41 -15.03 6.92
CA SER A 166 -15.98 -13.72 7.43
C SER A 166 -15.75 -12.70 6.31
N GLU A 167 -15.82 -11.43 6.68
CA GLU A 167 -15.51 -10.31 5.82
C GLU A 167 -14.67 -9.26 6.54
N GLN A 168 -13.83 -8.55 5.79
CA GLN A 168 -13.04 -7.43 6.30
C GLN A 168 -12.86 -6.35 5.24
N ASN A 169 -12.91 -5.09 5.67
CA ASN A 169 -12.58 -3.97 4.79
C ASN A 169 -11.07 -3.98 4.47
N VAL A 170 -10.76 -3.69 3.21
CA VAL A 170 -9.40 -3.65 2.70
C VAL A 170 -9.18 -2.45 1.79
N PHE A 171 -7.92 -2.02 1.69
CA PHE A 171 -7.51 -0.98 0.76
C PHE A 171 -6.18 -1.31 0.09
N MET A 172 -5.94 -0.68 -1.06
CA MET A 172 -4.67 -0.68 -1.80
C MET A 172 -4.46 0.69 -2.42
N GLN A 173 -3.31 1.32 -2.20
CA GLN A 173 -2.97 2.63 -2.77
C GLN A 173 -1.84 2.53 -3.79
N PHE A 174 -2.02 3.21 -4.91
CA PHE A 174 -1.15 3.20 -6.08
C PHE A 174 -0.75 4.63 -6.46
N PRO A 175 0.40 4.85 -7.12
CA PRO A 175 0.62 6.09 -7.84
C PRO A 175 -0.45 6.25 -8.92
N ALA A 176 -1.00 7.46 -9.06
CA ALA A 176 -2.03 7.72 -10.06
C ALA A 176 -1.47 7.58 -11.49
N PRO A 177 -2.17 6.85 -12.39
CA PRO A 177 -1.97 7.00 -13.81
C PRO A 177 -2.30 8.44 -14.26
N PRO A 178 -1.84 8.87 -15.46
CA PRO A 178 -2.17 10.19 -16.01
C PRO A 178 -3.68 10.50 -15.94
N GLU A 179 -4.05 11.78 -15.87
CA GLU A 179 -5.46 12.21 -15.81
C GLU A 179 -6.33 11.69 -16.96
N SER A 180 -5.72 11.47 -18.14
CA SER A 180 -6.41 10.89 -19.29
C SER A 180 -6.81 9.43 -19.10
N THR A 181 -6.22 8.73 -18.12
CA THR A 181 -6.52 7.33 -17.81
C THR A 181 -7.70 7.28 -16.83
N VAL A 182 -8.85 6.86 -17.34
CA VAL A 182 -10.09 6.67 -16.58
C VAL A 182 -10.40 5.20 -16.31
N GLU A 183 -9.67 4.28 -16.92
CA GLU A 183 -9.87 2.84 -16.81
C GLU A 183 -8.53 2.12 -16.58
N VAL A 184 -8.51 1.16 -15.65
CA VAL A 184 -7.36 0.31 -15.35
C VAL A 184 -7.79 -1.11 -15.05
N ASP A 185 -6.92 -2.09 -15.30
CA ASP A 185 -7.14 -3.46 -14.83
C ASP A 185 -6.49 -3.66 -13.46
N LEU A 186 -7.26 -4.07 -12.46
CA LEU A 186 -6.75 -4.61 -11.21
C LEU A 186 -6.30 -6.05 -11.39
N GLN A 187 -5.09 -6.32 -10.91
CA GLN A 187 -4.52 -7.66 -10.83
C GLN A 187 -4.02 -7.90 -9.41
N ILE A 188 -4.48 -8.98 -8.79
CA ILE A 188 -3.99 -9.46 -7.49
C ILE A 188 -3.54 -10.91 -7.70
N PRO A 189 -2.38 -11.34 -7.18
CA PRO A 189 -1.94 -12.72 -7.33
C PRO A 189 -3.03 -13.70 -6.92
N THR A 190 -3.28 -14.72 -7.76
CA THR A 190 -4.31 -15.76 -7.57
C THR A 190 -5.78 -15.33 -7.69
N PHE A 191 -6.06 -14.05 -7.94
CA PHE A 191 -7.41 -13.58 -8.29
C PHE A 191 -7.60 -13.50 -9.79
N GLN A 192 -8.86 -13.47 -10.20
CA GLN A 192 -9.24 -13.01 -11.54
C GLN A 192 -8.89 -11.53 -11.71
N ASN A 193 -8.68 -11.11 -12.95
CA ASN A 193 -8.49 -9.69 -13.26
C ASN A 193 -9.85 -9.00 -13.35
N ALA A 194 -9.90 -7.71 -12.99
CA ALA A 194 -11.09 -6.89 -13.14
C ALA A 194 -10.74 -5.53 -13.71
N THR A 195 -11.57 -5.04 -14.62
CA THR A 195 -11.45 -3.67 -15.15
C THR A 195 -12.20 -2.73 -14.22
N LEU A 196 -11.57 -1.62 -13.89
CA LEU A 196 -12.03 -0.64 -12.92
C LEU A 196 -12.05 0.75 -13.54
N GLU A 197 -13.13 1.48 -13.30
CA GLU A 197 -13.21 2.91 -13.61
C GLU A 197 -12.63 3.72 -12.45
N ILE A 198 -11.73 4.65 -12.76
CA ILE A 198 -11.16 5.60 -11.81
C ILE A 198 -12.09 6.80 -11.72
N THR A 199 -12.52 7.12 -10.51
CA THR A 199 -13.30 8.33 -10.19
C THR A 199 -12.43 9.34 -9.44
N GLY A 200 -12.92 10.55 -9.21
CA GLY A 200 -12.18 11.59 -8.47
C GLY A 200 -11.47 12.59 -9.36
N GLU A 201 -10.53 13.33 -8.76
CA GLU A 201 -9.76 14.43 -9.36
C GLU A 201 -8.26 14.26 -9.12
#